data_AF-A0A8K9VG34-F1
#
_entry.id   AF-A0A8K9VG34-F1
#
_cell.length_a   1.000
_cell.length_b   1.000
_cell.length_c   1.000
_cell.angle_alpha   90.00
_cell.angle_beta   90.00
_cell.angle_gamma   90.00
#
_symmetry.space_group_name_H-M   'P 1'
#
loop_
_entity.id
_entity.type
_entity.pdbx_description
1 polymer ?
#
loop_
_entity_poly.entity_id
_entity_poly.type
_entity_poly.pdbx_seq_one_letter_code
_entity_poly.pdbx_strand_id
1 'polypeptide(L)'
;LSIPYVFSWTLYCKNIELKISTTQSGLICISVNIEIIISTTQSGLICLSVNIEIIISTTQSGLICLSVNIEIIISTTQSGLICISVNIEIIIGTTQSSLICISVNIEIIISTTQSSLICISVNIEIIISTTQSGLICLSVNIEIIIGTTQSSLICISVNIEIIISTTQSGLICISVNIEIIISTTQSSLICISVNIEIIISTTQSGLILFCFFSRTDVVAVTPWLAPIVWDGTFDPDLVDTIYKSMNITIATTVFAVGKYVLFLRDFLETAEKHFLVDFNVRYYVFTDRPDDVPSVNLSQGRHLSVIQVPGSNRWQEISARRMEIIQTAIERQISREADYIFCLDVDSKFHARWGAESLGRLVAVIHPWFYQATRDHFTYERRPASTAYIPMDEGDYYYAGAVFGGLLEEVYTLTKVCRNQLEEDARNSIEAAWQEESHLNRYLLYNKPSKLLSPEYQWDDKKTKTKEVKVIRFSSVVKNYAEIRPNV
;
A
#
# COMPACT_ATOMS: atom_id res chain seq x y z
N LEU A 1 29.46 -4.31 -48.30
CA LEU A 1 30.76 -4.96 -48.59
C LEU A 1 30.72 -6.36 -48.02
N SER A 2 30.85 -7.39 -48.85
CA SER A 2 30.84 -8.79 -48.41
C SER A 2 32.25 -9.19 -47.99
N ILE A 3 32.48 -9.38 -46.70
CA ILE A 3 33.77 -9.84 -46.15
C ILE A 3 33.48 -10.98 -45.16
N PRO A 4 34.01 -12.19 -45.38
CA PRO A 4 33.89 -13.29 -44.43
C PRO A 4 34.88 -13.08 -43.27
N TYR A 5 34.59 -13.67 -42.11
CA TYR A 5 35.32 -13.67 -40.82
C TYR A 5 34.78 -12.76 -39.71
N VAL A 6 34.82 -13.31 -38.49
CA VAL A 6 34.21 -12.84 -37.24
C VAL A 6 34.65 -11.41 -36.91
N PHE A 7 33.74 -10.44 -37.07
CA PHE A 7 33.96 -9.06 -36.61
C PHE A 7 33.29 -8.84 -35.25
N SER A 8 34.04 -8.26 -34.31
CA SER A 8 33.50 -7.53 -33.17
C SER A 8 33.35 -6.07 -33.61
N TRP A 9 32.12 -5.58 -33.70
CA TRP A 9 31.87 -4.15 -33.94
C TRP A 9 31.72 -3.46 -32.58
N THR A 10 32.59 -2.49 -32.29
CA THR A 10 32.38 -1.49 -31.23
C THR A 10 32.36 -0.14 -31.91
N LEU A 11 31.17 0.39 -32.16
CA LEU A 11 30.98 1.67 -32.86
C LEU A 11 30.24 2.64 -31.92
N TYR A 12 30.83 3.81 -31.68
CA TYR A 12 30.23 4.91 -30.93
C TYR A 12 30.04 6.09 -31.89
N CYS A 13 28.81 6.32 -32.36
CA CYS A 13 28.52 7.41 -33.30
C CYS A 13 27.34 8.25 -32.81
N LYS A 14 27.53 9.57 -32.69
CA LYS A 14 26.44 10.51 -32.39
C LYS A 14 25.71 10.89 -33.69
N ASN A 15 24.37 10.78 -33.69
CA ASN A 15 23.44 11.28 -34.72
C ASN A 15 23.44 10.59 -36.09
N ILE A 16 23.36 9.26 -36.15
CA ILE A 16 23.33 8.50 -37.40
C ILE A 16 22.30 7.35 -37.29
N GLU A 17 21.63 7.03 -38.40
CA GLU A 17 20.91 5.77 -38.63
C GLU A 17 21.89 4.70 -39.13
N LEU A 18 21.89 3.51 -38.52
CA LEU A 18 22.84 2.44 -38.86
C LEU A 18 22.14 1.17 -39.35
N LYS A 19 22.52 0.70 -40.54
CA LYS A 19 22.02 -0.57 -41.10
C LYS A 19 23.14 -1.59 -41.20
N ILE A 20 22.96 -2.77 -40.60
CA ILE A 20 23.96 -3.84 -40.55
C ILE A 20 23.36 -5.12 -41.10
N SER A 21 24.06 -5.73 -42.06
CA SER A 21 23.75 -7.06 -42.56
C SER A 21 25.00 -7.94 -42.44
N THR A 22 24.88 -9.05 -41.71
CA THR A 22 25.99 -10.01 -41.53
C THR A 22 25.49 -11.44 -41.41
N THR A 23 26.17 -12.40 -42.02
CA THR A 23 25.83 -13.83 -41.88
C THR A 23 26.20 -14.37 -40.50
N GLN A 24 27.35 -13.98 -39.94
CA GLN A 24 27.80 -14.46 -38.64
C GLN A 24 28.54 -13.37 -37.86
N SER A 25 28.24 -13.23 -36.58
CA SER A 25 28.97 -12.35 -35.66
C SER A 25 29.16 -13.01 -34.30
N GLY A 26 30.33 -12.82 -33.68
CA GLY A 26 30.52 -13.16 -32.27
C GLY A 26 29.79 -12.14 -31.37
N LEU A 27 30.01 -10.85 -31.67
CA LEU A 27 29.53 -9.73 -30.87
C LEU A 27 29.09 -8.56 -31.77
N ILE A 28 27.89 -8.05 -31.54
CA ILE A 28 27.41 -6.78 -32.09
C ILE A 28 27.18 -5.84 -30.90
N CYS A 29 28.08 -4.86 -30.68
CA CYS A 29 27.99 -3.88 -29.59
C CYS A 29 27.96 -2.46 -30.15
N ILE A 30 26.80 -1.80 -30.13
CA ILE A 30 26.62 -0.52 -30.83
C ILE A 30 25.80 0.45 -30.01
N SER A 31 26.23 1.72 -30.01
CA SER A 31 25.43 2.81 -29.50
C SER A 31 25.29 3.93 -30.53
N VAL A 32 24.06 4.28 -30.87
CA VAL A 32 23.70 5.42 -31.74
C VAL A 32 22.52 6.18 -31.16
N ASN A 33 22.27 7.39 -31.65
CA ASN A 33 21.18 8.23 -31.12
C ASN A 33 19.82 7.95 -31.79
N ILE A 34 19.81 7.62 -33.09
CA ILE A 34 18.58 7.59 -33.89
C ILE A 34 18.08 6.15 -34.00
N GLU A 35 18.55 5.40 -34.99
CA GLU A 35 17.97 4.10 -35.35
C GLU A 35 19.06 3.07 -35.64
N ILE A 36 18.82 1.81 -35.27
CA ILE A 36 19.60 0.66 -35.73
C ILE A 36 18.70 -0.39 -36.36
N ILE A 37 19.04 -0.79 -37.58
CA ILE A 37 18.48 -1.99 -38.23
C ILE A 37 19.57 -3.06 -38.34
N ILE A 38 19.36 -4.22 -37.74
CA ILE A 38 20.26 -5.38 -37.85
C ILE A 38 19.54 -6.55 -38.52
N SER A 39 20.19 -7.14 -39.50
CA SER A 39 19.81 -8.41 -40.11
C SER A 39 20.98 -9.39 -40.00
N THR A 40 20.84 -10.46 -39.21
CA THR A 40 21.91 -11.45 -39.05
C THR A 40 21.45 -12.89 -38.94
N THR A 41 22.12 -13.83 -39.63
CA THR A 41 21.76 -15.25 -39.52
C THR A 41 22.14 -15.80 -38.15
N GLN A 42 23.38 -15.56 -37.68
CA GLN A 42 23.83 -16.06 -36.39
C GLN A 42 24.64 -15.01 -35.62
N SER A 43 24.26 -14.74 -34.37
CA SER A 43 25.06 -13.92 -33.45
C SER A 43 25.25 -14.58 -32.09
N GLY A 44 26.44 -14.45 -31.49
CA GLY A 44 26.65 -14.81 -30.09
C GLY A 44 25.92 -13.84 -29.15
N LEU A 45 26.23 -12.56 -29.25
CA LEU A 45 25.65 -11.47 -28.45
C LEU A 45 25.30 -10.26 -29.32
N ILE A 46 24.09 -9.75 -29.16
CA ILE A 46 23.64 -8.45 -29.68
C ILE A 46 23.39 -7.54 -28.47
N CYS A 47 24.21 -6.50 -28.30
CA CYS A 47 24.12 -5.53 -27.22
C CYS A 47 24.03 -4.11 -27.78
N LEU A 48 22.87 -3.47 -27.66
CA LEU A 48 22.60 -2.19 -28.33
C LEU A 48 22.02 -1.17 -27.35
N SER A 49 22.41 0.10 -27.52
CA SER A 49 21.83 1.24 -26.81
C SER A 49 21.49 2.34 -27.80
N VAL A 50 20.19 2.63 -27.96
CA VAL A 50 19.67 3.58 -28.96
C VAL A 50 18.62 4.47 -28.32
N ASN A 51 18.50 5.75 -28.69
CA ASN A 51 17.46 6.59 -28.07
C ASN A 51 16.09 6.43 -28.75
N ILE A 52 16.02 6.28 -30.07
CA ILE A 52 14.74 6.20 -30.79
C ILE A 52 14.36 4.73 -31.03
N GLU A 53 14.98 4.05 -32.00
CA GLU A 53 14.41 2.79 -32.49
C GLU A 53 15.46 1.71 -32.76
N ILE A 54 15.11 0.45 -32.46
CA ILE A 54 15.88 -0.73 -32.86
C ILE A 54 14.98 -1.73 -33.58
N ILE A 55 15.41 -2.16 -34.76
CA ILE A 55 14.82 -3.28 -35.51
C ILE A 55 15.86 -4.39 -35.65
N ILE A 56 15.57 -5.58 -35.13
CA ILE A 56 16.43 -6.77 -35.25
C ILE A 56 15.68 -7.90 -35.95
N SER A 57 16.31 -8.44 -37.00
CA SER A 57 15.92 -9.71 -37.62
C SER A 57 17.08 -10.70 -37.50
N THR A 58 16.88 -11.80 -36.75
CA THR A 58 17.93 -12.81 -36.60
C THR A 58 17.45 -14.26 -36.53
N THR A 59 18.11 -15.17 -37.26
CA THR A 59 17.75 -16.60 -37.19
C THR A 59 18.15 -17.19 -35.84
N GLN A 60 19.38 -16.97 -35.39
CA GLN A 60 19.88 -17.50 -34.12
C GLN A 60 20.69 -16.47 -33.34
N SER A 61 20.33 -16.26 -32.07
CA SER A 61 21.12 -15.47 -31.14
C SER A 61 21.35 -16.20 -29.81
N GLY A 62 22.54 -16.06 -29.23
CA GLY A 62 22.77 -16.49 -27.84
C GLY A 62 22.05 -15.56 -26.86
N LEU A 63 22.39 -14.26 -26.91
CA LEU A 63 21.84 -13.22 -26.05
C LEU A 63 21.53 -11.96 -26.86
N ILE A 64 20.33 -11.42 -26.65
CA ILE A 64 19.91 -10.10 -27.13
C ILE A 64 19.71 -9.21 -25.90
N CYS A 65 20.51 -8.15 -25.76
CA CYS A 65 20.50 -7.21 -24.63
C CYS A 65 20.32 -5.78 -25.15
N LEU A 66 19.17 -5.15 -24.93
CA LEU A 66 18.83 -3.88 -25.55
C LEU A 66 18.37 -2.84 -24.52
N SER A 67 18.76 -1.59 -24.75
CA SER A 67 18.28 -0.43 -24.00
C SER A 67 17.84 0.65 -24.97
N VAL A 68 16.54 0.96 -25.02
CA VAL A 68 15.99 1.99 -25.91
C VAL A 68 15.00 2.91 -25.20
N ASN A 69 14.86 4.17 -25.60
CA ASN A 69 13.82 5.01 -24.98
C ASN A 69 12.46 4.84 -25.65
N ILE A 70 12.40 4.79 -26.99
CA ILE A 70 11.12 4.78 -27.71
C ILE A 70 10.72 3.35 -28.07
N GLU A 71 11.29 2.73 -29.10
CA GLU A 71 10.71 1.51 -29.67
C GLU A 71 11.73 0.40 -29.96
N ILE A 72 11.33 -0.85 -29.75
CA ILE A 72 12.09 -2.03 -30.17
C ILE A 72 11.19 -3.03 -30.90
N ILE A 73 11.64 -3.46 -32.07
CA ILE A 73 11.03 -4.55 -32.85
C ILE A 73 12.05 -5.67 -33.03
N ILE A 74 11.72 -6.88 -32.57
CA ILE A 74 12.57 -8.07 -32.73
C ILE A 74 11.80 -9.18 -33.43
N SER A 75 12.42 -9.76 -34.46
CA SER A 75 12.00 -11.02 -35.06
C SER A 75 13.15 -12.01 -34.98
N THR A 76 12.97 -13.11 -34.24
CA THR A 76 14.01 -14.14 -34.12
C THR A 76 13.52 -15.57 -34.10
N THR A 77 14.14 -16.46 -34.89
CA THR A 77 13.76 -17.88 -34.86
C THR A 77 14.16 -18.53 -33.53
N GLN A 78 15.42 -18.36 -33.10
CA GLN A 78 15.92 -18.95 -31.86
C GLN A 78 16.76 -17.96 -31.07
N SER A 79 16.43 -17.79 -29.79
CA SER A 79 17.25 -17.04 -28.83
C SER A 79 17.54 -17.86 -27.58
N GLY A 80 18.72 -17.68 -26.97
CA GLY A 80 18.94 -18.15 -25.61
C GLY A 80 18.19 -17.26 -24.62
N LEU A 81 18.59 -15.99 -24.56
CA LEU A 81 18.05 -14.99 -23.66
C LEU A 81 17.74 -13.68 -24.40
N ILE A 82 16.56 -13.11 -24.12
CA ILE A 82 16.18 -11.77 -24.54
C ILE A 82 16.03 -10.92 -23.27
N CYS A 83 16.89 -9.93 -23.08
CA CYS A 83 16.89 -8.98 -21.97
C CYS A 83 16.72 -7.56 -22.48
N ILE A 84 15.61 -6.90 -22.15
CA ILE A 84 15.30 -5.60 -22.72
C ILE A 84 14.78 -4.62 -21.67
N SER A 85 15.22 -3.36 -21.78
CA SER A 85 14.66 -2.22 -21.07
C SER A 85 14.23 -1.14 -22.07
N VAL A 86 12.95 -0.79 -22.10
CA VAL A 86 12.40 0.29 -22.96
C VAL A 86 11.45 1.20 -22.20
N ASN A 87 11.34 2.48 -22.54
CA ASN A 87 10.34 3.33 -21.87
C ASN A 87 8.96 3.22 -22.54
N ILE A 88 8.87 3.25 -23.87
CA ILE A 88 7.59 3.29 -24.59
C ILE A 88 7.16 1.89 -25.01
N GLU A 89 7.67 1.32 -26.11
CA GLU A 89 7.04 0.15 -26.75
C GLU A 89 8.04 -0.95 -27.12
N ILE A 90 7.60 -2.20 -26.99
CA ILE A 90 8.33 -3.38 -27.47
C ILE A 90 7.40 -4.33 -28.23
N ILE A 91 7.84 -4.77 -29.41
CA ILE A 91 7.22 -5.85 -30.19
C ILE A 91 8.24 -6.98 -30.41
N ILE A 92 7.93 -8.19 -29.96
CA ILE A 92 8.79 -9.37 -30.14
C ILE A 92 8.03 -10.52 -30.80
N GLY A 93 8.56 -11.00 -31.91
CA GLY A 93 8.22 -12.29 -32.50
C GLY A 93 9.37 -13.28 -32.31
N THR A 94 9.14 -14.40 -31.62
CA THR A 94 10.16 -15.47 -31.55
C THR A 94 9.63 -16.90 -31.62
N THR A 95 10.23 -17.76 -32.44
CA THR A 95 9.81 -19.18 -32.46
C THR A 95 10.23 -19.88 -31.17
N GLN A 96 11.49 -19.75 -30.75
CA GLN A 96 11.99 -20.39 -29.54
C GLN A 96 12.87 -19.44 -28.73
N SER A 97 12.58 -19.30 -27.43
CA SER A 97 13.47 -18.66 -26.47
C SER A 97 13.64 -19.53 -25.23
N SER A 98 14.78 -19.43 -24.54
CA SER A 98 14.87 -20.04 -23.20
C SER A 98 14.25 -19.11 -22.17
N LEU A 99 14.59 -17.83 -22.23
CA LEU A 99 14.16 -16.81 -21.27
C LEU A 99 13.91 -15.46 -21.95
N ILE A 100 12.75 -14.88 -21.67
CA ILE A 100 12.38 -13.52 -22.07
C ILE A 100 12.23 -12.70 -20.78
N CYS A 101 13.12 -11.73 -20.56
CA CYS A 101 13.14 -10.84 -19.40
C CYS A 101 13.03 -9.38 -19.86
N ILE A 102 11.93 -8.71 -19.52
CA ILE A 102 11.65 -7.38 -20.06
C ILE A 102 11.10 -6.44 -18.99
N SER A 103 11.54 -5.18 -19.03
CA SER A 103 10.99 -4.07 -18.25
C SER A 103 10.58 -2.94 -19.20
N VAL A 104 9.31 -2.53 -19.17
CA VAL A 104 8.79 -1.41 -19.96
C VAL A 104 7.87 -0.50 -19.15
N ASN A 105 7.76 0.79 -19.50
CA ASN A 105 6.76 1.64 -18.83
C ASN A 105 5.39 1.56 -19.52
N ILE A 106 5.33 1.67 -20.85
CA ILE A 106 4.06 1.76 -21.57
C ILE A 106 3.58 0.38 -22.06
N GLU A 107 4.06 -0.14 -23.19
CA GLU A 107 3.41 -1.28 -23.86
C GLU A 107 4.38 -2.38 -24.29
N ILE A 108 3.93 -3.63 -24.19
CA ILE A 108 4.66 -4.80 -24.70
C ILE A 108 3.72 -5.73 -25.48
N ILE A 109 4.11 -6.12 -26.68
CA ILE A 109 3.46 -7.17 -27.48
C ILE A 109 4.46 -8.30 -27.75
N ILE A 110 4.13 -9.53 -27.33
CA ILE A 110 4.95 -10.72 -27.55
C ILE A 110 4.15 -11.81 -28.25
N SER A 111 4.73 -12.35 -29.32
CA SER A 111 4.28 -13.57 -29.97
C SER A 111 5.40 -14.61 -29.94
N THR A 112 5.21 -15.72 -29.21
CA THR A 112 6.22 -16.78 -29.14
C THR A 112 5.68 -18.21 -29.24
N THR A 113 6.32 -19.06 -30.05
CA THR A 113 5.89 -20.47 -30.15
C THR A 113 6.28 -21.26 -28.90
N GLN A 114 7.53 -21.16 -28.45
CA GLN A 114 8.02 -21.87 -27.28
C GLN A 114 8.95 -21.01 -26.42
N SER A 115 8.64 -20.91 -25.11
CA SER A 115 9.54 -20.33 -24.11
C SER A 115 9.61 -21.17 -22.84
N SER A 116 10.75 -21.21 -22.15
CA SER A 116 10.80 -21.84 -20.83
C SER A 116 10.27 -20.90 -19.75
N LEU A 117 10.67 -19.61 -19.81
CA LEU A 117 10.25 -18.58 -18.86
C LEU A 117 10.03 -17.25 -19.58
N ILE A 118 8.90 -16.62 -19.29
CA ILE A 118 8.56 -15.25 -19.66
C ILE A 118 8.41 -14.47 -18.36
N CYS A 119 9.30 -13.51 -18.09
CA CYS A 119 9.33 -12.71 -16.86
C CYS A 119 9.31 -11.22 -17.21
N ILE A 120 8.19 -10.54 -16.92
CA ILE A 120 7.98 -9.18 -17.45
C ILE A 120 7.37 -8.27 -16.39
N SER A 121 7.86 -7.02 -16.37
CA SER A 121 7.29 -5.92 -15.59
C SER A 121 6.89 -4.77 -16.52
N VAL A 122 5.63 -4.34 -16.48
CA VAL A 122 5.12 -3.19 -17.27
C VAL A 122 4.30 -2.26 -16.40
N ASN A 123 4.25 -0.95 -16.66
CA ASN A 123 3.29 -0.10 -15.93
C ASN A 123 1.90 -0.11 -16.59
N ILE A 124 1.81 0.03 -17.91
CA ILE A 124 0.52 0.19 -18.60
C ILE A 124 0.02 -1.17 -19.11
N GLU A 125 0.47 -1.65 -20.27
CA GLU A 125 -0.20 -2.76 -20.96
C GLU A 125 0.76 -3.84 -21.43
N ILE A 126 0.29 -5.09 -21.40
CA ILE A 126 0.98 -6.21 -22.03
C ILE A 126 0.01 -7.15 -22.76
N ILE A 127 0.41 -7.56 -23.96
CA ILE A 127 -0.26 -8.57 -24.77
C ILE A 127 0.73 -9.71 -25.06
N ILE A 128 0.40 -10.93 -24.62
CA ILE A 128 1.20 -12.13 -24.89
C ILE A 128 0.36 -13.15 -25.65
N SER A 129 0.89 -13.64 -26.77
CA SER A 129 0.41 -14.83 -27.47
C SER A 129 1.49 -15.90 -27.47
N THR A 130 1.25 -17.05 -26.86
CA THR A 130 2.22 -18.15 -26.86
C THR A 130 1.66 -19.56 -27.00
N THR A 131 2.28 -20.39 -27.84
CA THR A 131 1.84 -21.78 -27.99
C THR A 131 2.22 -22.61 -26.75
N GLN A 132 3.48 -22.60 -26.34
CA GLN A 132 3.96 -23.37 -25.20
C GLN A 132 4.89 -22.53 -24.30
N SER A 133 4.57 -22.49 -23.01
CA SER A 133 5.43 -21.90 -21.98
C SER A 133 5.66 -22.82 -20.80
N GLY A 134 6.83 -22.75 -20.16
CA GLY A 134 7.02 -23.33 -18.82
C GLY A 134 6.32 -22.47 -17.77
N LEU A 135 6.87 -21.28 -17.54
CA LEU A 135 6.35 -20.29 -16.58
C LEU A 135 6.13 -18.94 -17.27
N ILE A 136 4.97 -18.34 -17.02
CA ILE A 136 4.66 -16.94 -17.32
C ILE A 136 4.56 -16.19 -15.98
N CYS A 137 5.44 -15.23 -15.74
CA CYS A 137 5.51 -14.44 -14.51
C CYS A 137 5.41 -12.95 -14.84
N LEU A 138 4.30 -12.30 -14.52
CA LEU A 138 4.03 -10.92 -14.91
C LEU A 138 3.65 -10.05 -13.71
N SER A 139 4.11 -8.80 -13.74
CA SER A 139 3.70 -7.73 -12.83
C SER A 139 3.34 -6.49 -13.64
N VAL A 140 2.05 -6.10 -13.67
CA VAL A 140 1.59 -4.95 -14.46
C VAL A 140 0.64 -4.07 -13.65
N ASN A 141 0.62 -2.74 -13.85
CA ASN A 141 -0.32 -1.91 -13.09
C ASN A 141 -1.71 -1.86 -13.74
N ILE A 142 -1.80 -1.67 -15.06
CA ILE A 142 -3.08 -1.46 -15.75
C ILE A 142 -3.63 -2.78 -16.32
N GLU A 143 -3.15 -3.24 -17.46
CA GLU A 143 -3.84 -4.30 -18.21
C GLU A 143 -2.92 -5.43 -18.68
N ILE A 144 -3.42 -6.66 -18.60
CA ILE A 144 -2.77 -7.86 -19.14
C ILE A 144 -3.74 -8.66 -20.00
N ILE A 145 -3.35 -8.93 -21.25
CA ILE A 145 -4.03 -9.87 -22.14
C ILE A 145 -3.08 -11.03 -22.47
N ILE A 146 -3.47 -12.26 -22.13
CA ILE A 146 -2.70 -13.47 -22.46
C ILE A 146 -3.54 -14.46 -23.25
N GLY A 147 -3.02 -14.91 -24.38
CA GLY A 147 -3.43 -16.12 -25.08
C GLY A 147 -2.35 -17.19 -25.00
N THR A 148 -2.64 -18.36 -24.40
CA THR A 148 -1.67 -19.47 -24.42
C THR A 148 -2.26 -20.86 -24.65
N THR A 149 -1.66 -21.67 -25.53
CA THR A 149 -2.15 -23.04 -25.74
C THR A 149 -1.79 -23.94 -24.55
N GLN A 150 -0.52 -23.96 -24.15
CA GLN A 150 -0.04 -24.76 -23.02
C GLN A 150 0.90 -23.95 -22.11
N SER A 151 0.63 -23.98 -20.81
CA SER A 151 1.56 -23.46 -19.79
C SER A 151 1.65 -24.40 -18.59
N SER A 152 2.81 -24.47 -17.94
CA SER A 152 2.91 -25.23 -16.67
C SER A 152 2.42 -24.38 -15.49
N LEU A 153 2.83 -23.11 -15.46
CA LEU A 153 2.47 -22.17 -14.41
C LEU A 153 2.27 -20.76 -14.98
N ILE A 154 1.16 -20.14 -14.62
CA ILE A 154 0.88 -18.73 -14.90
C ILE A 154 0.79 -18.02 -13.55
N CYS A 155 1.72 -17.10 -13.28
CA CYS A 155 1.80 -16.30 -12.05
C CYS A 155 1.70 -14.82 -12.40
N ILE A 156 0.64 -14.15 -11.96
CA ILE A 156 0.37 -12.78 -12.38
C ILE A 156 -0.09 -11.92 -11.20
N SER A 157 0.42 -10.68 -11.14
CA SER A 157 -0.06 -9.62 -10.26
C SER A 157 -0.43 -8.39 -11.09
N VAL A 158 -1.69 -7.92 -10.99
CA VAL A 158 -2.19 -6.72 -11.70
C VAL A 158 -3.04 -5.84 -10.81
N ASN A 159 -3.11 -4.53 -11.04
CA ASN A 159 -4.06 -3.70 -10.28
C ASN A 159 -5.43 -3.62 -10.96
N ILE A 160 -5.50 -3.35 -12.27
CA ILE A 160 -6.77 -3.09 -12.95
C ILE A 160 -7.33 -4.37 -13.58
N GLU A 161 -6.86 -4.81 -14.74
CA GLU A 161 -7.57 -5.82 -15.53
C GLU A 161 -6.67 -6.95 -16.02
N ILE A 162 -7.20 -8.18 -15.97
CA ILE A 162 -6.60 -9.35 -16.59
C ILE A 162 -7.59 -10.09 -17.47
N ILE A 163 -7.19 -10.38 -18.71
CA ILE A 163 -7.87 -11.29 -19.62
C ILE A 163 -6.92 -12.45 -19.98
N ILE A 164 -7.29 -13.68 -19.62
CA ILE A 164 -6.52 -14.89 -19.95
C ILE A 164 -7.38 -15.85 -20.76
N SER A 165 -6.87 -16.27 -21.91
CA SER A 165 -7.38 -17.38 -22.69
C SER A 165 -6.33 -18.48 -22.75
N THR A 166 -6.62 -19.66 -22.21
CA THR A 166 -5.69 -20.80 -22.26
C THR A 166 -6.32 -22.14 -22.58
N THR A 167 -5.68 -22.98 -23.39
CA THR A 167 -6.19 -24.34 -23.61
C THR A 167 -5.85 -25.24 -22.43
N GLN A 168 -4.59 -25.34 -22.03
CA GLN A 168 -4.15 -26.19 -20.93
C GLN A 168 -3.16 -25.47 -20.01
N SER A 169 -3.42 -25.49 -18.71
CA SER A 169 -2.50 -25.01 -17.70
C SER A 169 -2.31 -26.03 -16.57
N GLY A 170 -1.12 -26.06 -15.96
CA GLY A 170 -0.93 -26.77 -14.69
C GLY A 170 -1.58 -25.99 -13.56
N LEU A 171 -0.99 -24.84 -13.22
CA LEU A 171 -1.45 -23.94 -12.17
C LEU A 171 -1.61 -22.51 -12.71
N ILE A 172 -2.70 -21.85 -12.32
CA ILE A 172 -2.92 -20.42 -12.53
C ILE A 172 -2.99 -19.75 -11.15
N CYS A 173 -2.06 -18.85 -10.87
CA CYS A 173 -1.99 -18.05 -9.63
C CYS A 173 -2.08 -16.57 -9.98
N ILE A 174 -3.19 -15.92 -9.60
CA ILE A 174 -3.47 -14.54 -9.99
C ILE A 174 -3.85 -13.70 -8.77
N SER A 175 -3.33 -12.48 -8.71
CA SER A 175 -3.79 -11.42 -7.81
C SER A 175 -4.17 -10.18 -8.61
N VAL A 176 -5.43 -9.75 -8.54
CA VAL A 176 -5.94 -8.52 -9.17
C VAL A 176 -6.78 -7.69 -8.23
N ASN A 177 -6.76 -6.36 -8.34
CA ASN A 177 -7.66 -5.55 -7.54
C ASN A 177 -9.04 -5.42 -8.19
N ILE A 178 -9.13 -5.12 -9.50
CA ILE A 178 -10.41 -4.82 -10.15
C ILE A 178 -11.00 -6.07 -10.84
N GLU A 179 -10.57 -6.42 -12.05
CA GLU A 179 -11.31 -7.38 -12.89
C GLU A 179 -10.43 -8.51 -13.41
N ILE A 180 -10.98 -9.73 -13.40
CA ILE A 180 -10.36 -10.92 -13.98
C ILE A 180 -11.35 -11.65 -14.89
N ILE A 181 -10.96 -11.88 -16.15
CA ILE A 181 -11.64 -12.76 -17.09
C ILE A 181 -10.71 -13.91 -17.46
N ILE A 182 -11.11 -15.15 -17.14
CA ILE A 182 -10.37 -16.36 -17.51
C ILE A 182 -11.25 -17.28 -18.34
N SER A 183 -10.73 -17.67 -19.50
CA SER A 183 -11.25 -18.77 -20.31
C SER A 183 -10.19 -19.87 -20.38
N THR A 184 -10.46 -21.02 -19.77
CA THR A 184 -9.53 -22.15 -19.79
C THR A 184 -10.17 -23.49 -20.12
N THR A 185 -9.65 -24.25 -21.08
CA THR A 185 -10.20 -25.59 -21.36
C THR A 185 -9.88 -26.55 -20.20
N GLN A 186 -8.60 -26.69 -19.83
CA GLN A 186 -8.15 -27.57 -18.76
C GLN A 186 -7.16 -26.88 -17.81
N SER A 187 -7.39 -26.96 -16.50
CA SER A 187 -6.41 -26.56 -15.47
C SER A 187 -6.38 -27.51 -14.28
N SER A 188 -5.21 -27.72 -13.65
CA SER A 188 -5.15 -28.56 -12.44
C SER A 188 -5.59 -27.78 -11.19
N LEU A 189 -5.11 -26.55 -11.05
CA LEU A 189 -5.44 -25.67 -9.93
C LEU A 189 -5.49 -24.21 -10.40
N ILE A 190 -6.54 -23.51 -9.98
CA ILE A 190 -6.69 -22.07 -10.22
C ILE A 190 -6.82 -21.39 -8.84
N CYS A 191 -5.84 -20.56 -8.48
CA CYS A 191 -5.81 -19.76 -7.27
C CYS A 191 -5.93 -18.29 -7.64
N ILE A 192 -7.04 -17.65 -7.23
CA ILE A 192 -7.31 -16.25 -7.59
C ILE A 192 -7.57 -15.44 -6.34
N SER A 193 -6.92 -14.29 -6.26
CA SER A 193 -7.25 -13.20 -5.35
C SER A 193 -7.81 -12.04 -6.17
N VAL A 194 -9.05 -11.63 -5.91
CA VAL A 194 -9.68 -10.45 -6.54
C VAL A 194 -10.37 -9.56 -5.50
N ASN A 195 -10.50 -8.26 -5.78
CA ASN A 195 -11.36 -7.39 -4.95
C ASN A 195 -12.73 -7.12 -5.57
N ILE A 196 -12.88 -7.03 -6.90
CA ILE A 196 -14.13 -6.57 -7.53
C ILE A 196 -14.85 -7.68 -8.33
N GLU A 197 -14.32 -8.10 -9.48
CA GLU A 197 -15.07 -8.99 -10.40
C GLU A 197 -14.21 -10.14 -10.94
N ILE A 198 -14.80 -11.34 -10.98
CA ILE A 198 -14.22 -12.52 -11.63
C ILE A 198 -15.25 -13.18 -12.55
N ILE A 199 -14.86 -13.38 -13.81
CA ILE A 199 -15.55 -14.24 -14.79
C ILE A 199 -14.64 -15.40 -15.15
N ILE A 200 -15.03 -16.64 -14.80
CA ILE A 200 -14.29 -17.85 -15.20
C ILE A 200 -15.19 -18.73 -16.06
N SER A 201 -14.67 -19.10 -17.22
CA SER A 201 -15.21 -20.19 -18.04
C SER A 201 -14.17 -21.31 -18.11
N THR A 202 -14.54 -22.51 -17.63
CA THR A 202 -13.67 -23.68 -17.76
C THR A 202 -14.42 -24.96 -18.09
N THR A 203 -13.82 -25.83 -18.91
CA THR A 203 -14.43 -27.13 -19.24
C THR A 203 -14.04 -28.22 -18.23
N GLN A 204 -12.81 -28.20 -17.72
CA GLN A 204 -12.31 -29.14 -16.71
C GLN A 204 -11.29 -28.45 -15.79
N SER A 205 -11.58 -28.41 -14.49
CA SER A 205 -10.63 -27.96 -13.47
C SER A 205 -10.55 -28.94 -12.30
N GLY A 206 -9.37 -29.08 -11.69
CA GLY A 206 -9.18 -29.91 -10.49
C GLY A 206 -9.73 -29.22 -9.23
N LEU A 207 -9.15 -28.07 -8.87
CA LEU A 207 -9.59 -27.24 -7.74
C LEU A 207 -9.55 -25.75 -8.16
N ILE A 208 -10.55 -24.97 -7.75
CA ILE A 208 -10.56 -23.52 -7.89
C ILE A 208 -10.66 -22.92 -6.49
N LEU A 209 -9.69 -22.08 -6.12
CA LEU A 209 -9.60 -21.42 -4.82
C LEU A 209 -9.77 -19.90 -5.01
N PHE A 210 -10.74 -19.32 -4.30
CA PHE A 210 -11.01 -17.88 -4.33
C PHE A 210 -10.65 -17.23 -3.00
N CYS A 211 -9.80 -16.22 -3.06
CA CYS A 211 -9.57 -15.26 -1.97
C CYS A 211 -10.27 -13.95 -2.35
N PHE A 212 -11.52 -13.77 -1.91
CA PHE A 212 -12.21 -12.50 -2.10
C PHE A 212 -11.76 -11.50 -1.02
N PHE A 213 -11.29 -10.33 -1.41
CA PHE A 213 -11.28 -9.20 -0.49
C PHE A 213 -12.72 -8.81 -0.22
N SER A 214 -13.18 -9.06 1.01
CA SER A 214 -14.59 -9.25 1.38
C SER A 214 -15.52 -8.03 1.25
N ARG A 215 -15.07 -6.91 0.68
CA ARG A 215 -15.78 -5.62 0.67
C ARG A 215 -15.62 -4.91 -0.67
N THR A 216 -16.69 -4.87 -1.47
CA THR A 216 -16.76 -4.14 -2.76
C THR A 216 -17.34 -2.73 -2.61
N ASP A 217 -17.90 -2.40 -1.46
CA ASP A 217 -18.61 -1.15 -1.16
C ASP A 217 -17.71 -0.06 -0.56
N VAL A 218 -16.45 -0.38 -0.27
CA VAL A 218 -15.47 0.53 0.35
C VAL A 218 -14.06 0.30 -0.20
N VAL A 219 -13.22 1.33 -0.11
CA VAL A 219 -11.78 1.17 -0.36
C VAL A 219 -11.15 0.42 0.82
N ALA A 220 -10.51 -0.72 0.54
CA ALA A 220 -9.89 -1.58 1.53
C ALA A 220 -8.34 -1.49 1.58
N VAL A 221 -7.71 -0.86 0.58
CA VAL A 221 -6.26 -0.66 0.48
C VAL A 221 -5.97 0.73 -0.08
N THR A 222 -5.00 1.43 0.49
CA THR A 222 -4.58 2.76 0.01
C THR A 222 -3.68 2.67 -1.23
N PRO A 223 -3.47 3.78 -1.97
CA PRO A 223 -2.54 3.82 -3.10
C PRO A 223 -1.07 3.49 -2.75
N TRP A 224 -0.69 3.54 -1.46
CA TRP A 224 0.64 3.16 -0.97
C TRP A 224 0.68 1.78 -0.29
N LEU A 225 -0.30 0.93 -0.57
CA LEU A 225 -0.39 -0.47 -0.13
C LEU A 225 -0.58 -0.66 1.38
N ALA A 226 -1.13 0.33 2.08
CA ALA A 226 -1.57 0.15 3.47
C ALA A 226 -3.02 -0.36 3.51
N PRO A 227 -3.34 -1.38 4.33
CA PRO A 227 -4.72 -1.84 4.50
C PRO A 227 -5.56 -0.77 5.23
N ILE A 228 -6.82 -0.65 4.80
CA ILE A 228 -7.88 0.06 5.49
C ILE A 228 -8.77 -0.98 6.18
N VAL A 229 -8.71 -1.03 7.50
CA VAL A 229 -9.37 -2.07 8.30
C VAL A 229 -10.86 -1.79 8.39
N TRP A 230 -11.65 -2.59 7.68
CA TRP A 230 -13.10 -2.64 7.76
C TRP A 230 -13.56 -4.01 8.26
N ASP A 231 -14.74 -4.08 8.85
CA ASP A 231 -15.37 -5.36 9.15
C ASP A 231 -15.53 -6.21 7.88
N GLY A 232 -15.06 -7.46 7.97
CA GLY A 232 -14.96 -8.40 6.86
C GLY A 232 -13.61 -8.42 6.14
N THR A 233 -12.71 -7.44 6.33
CA THR A 233 -11.42 -7.42 5.60
C THR A 233 -10.30 -8.19 6.31
N PHE A 234 -10.59 -8.87 7.41
CA PHE A 234 -9.63 -9.62 8.21
C PHE A 234 -10.30 -10.79 8.92
N ASP A 235 -9.53 -11.85 9.20
CA ASP A 235 -9.90 -12.94 10.09
C ASP A 235 -9.40 -12.62 11.51
N PRO A 236 -10.30 -12.37 12.49
CA PRO A 236 -9.90 -11.97 13.84
C PRO A 236 -9.12 -13.06 14.58
N ASP A 237 -9.46 -14.34 14.40
CA ASP A 237 -8.83 -15.45 15.13
C ASP A 237 -7.40 -15.68 14.62
N LEU A 238 -7.20 -15.59 13.31
CA LEU A 238 -5.87 -15.68 12.69
C LEU A 238 -4.97 -14.55 13.18
N VAL A 239 -5.44 -13.30 13.10
CA VAL A 239 -4.64 -12.13 13.46
C VAL A 239 -4.30 -12.13 14.96
N ASP A 240 -5.25 -12.46 15.82
CA ASP A 240 -5.00 -12.54 17.26
C ASP A 240 -4.01 -13.67 17.58
N THR A 241 -4.10 -14.82 16.91
CA THR A 241 -3.14 -15.93 17.10
C THR A 241 -1.71 -15.52 16.79
N ILE A 242 -1.51 -14.78 15.70
CA ILE A 242 -0.20 -14.27 15.29
C ILE A 242 0.37 -13.34 16.37
N TYR A 243 -0.37 -12.32 16.79
CA TYR A 243 0.13 -11.33 17.75
C TYR A 243 0.25 -11.87 19.18
N LYS A 244 -0.66 -12.77 19.61
CA LYS A 244 -0.55 -13.43 20.92
C LYS A 244 0.72 -14.26 21.04
N SER A 245 1.19 -14.88 19.94
CA SER A 245 2.46 -15.62 19.93
C SER A 245 3.70 -14.75 20.19
N MET A 246 3.60 -13.44 19.96
CA MET A 246 4.69 -12.48 20.17
C MET A 246 4.74 -11.95 21.62
N ASN A 247 3.73 -12.24 22.45
CA ASN A 247 3.61 -11.77 23.84
C ASN A 247 3.79 -10.24 23.99
N ILE A 248 3.21 -9.48 23.06
CA ILE A 248 3.30 -8.01 23.05
C ILE A 248 2.49 -7.38 24.18
N THR A 249 2.91 -6.19 24.60
CA THR A 249 2.18 -5.31 25.51
C THR A 249 1.79 -4.01 24.80
N ILE A 250 0.53 -3.59 24.98
CA ILE A 250 -0.01 -2.41 24.31
C ILE A 250 -0.31 -1.33 25.36
N ALA A 251 0.30 -0.17 25.20
CA ALA A 251 -0.03 1.02 25.98
C ALA A 251 -1.28 1.70 25.41
N THR A 252 -2.06 2.34 26.27
CA THR A 252 -3.14 3.23 25.85
C THR A 252 -3.11 4.50 26.66
N THR A 253 -2.98 5.64 25.98
CA THR A 253 -2.99 6.95 26.62
C THR A 253 -4.36 7.58 26.48
N VAL A 254 -4.83 8.18 27.58
CA VAL A 254 -6.13 8.85 27.64
C VAL A 254 -6.04 10.08 28.54
N PHE A 255 -6.59 11.20 28.07
CA PHE A 255 -6.55 12.48 28.78
C PHE A 255 -7.91 12.81 29.38
N ALA A 256 -7.95 12.98 30.69
CA ALA A 256 -9.16 13.28 31.45
C ALA A 256 -8.93 14.50 32.34
N VAL A 257 -8.85 15.68 31.72
CA VAL A 257 -8.56 16.94 32.41
C VAL A 257 -9.86 17.72 32.70
N GLY A 258 -9.98 18.29 33.89
CA GLY A 258 -11.15 19.02 34.32
C GLY A 258 -12.39 18.13 34.37
N LYS A 259 -13.48 18.55 33.73
CA LYS A 259 -14.75 17.79 33.73
C LYS A 259 -14.71 16.52 32.86
N TYR A 260 -13.67 16.32 32.06
CA TYR A 260 -13.54 15.12 31.23
C TYR A 260 -13.30 13.84 32.05
N VAL A 261 -12.97 13.94 33.35
CA VAL A 261 -12.95 12.79 34.27
C VAL A 261 -14.27 12.03 34.33
N LEU A 262 -15.39 12.71 34.04
CA LEU A 262 -16.73 12.10 34.03
C LEU A 262 -16.86 10.96 32.99
N PHE A 263 -16.03 10.96 31.95
CA PHE A 263 -16.08 9.95 30.89
C PHE A 263 -15.21 8.71 31.18
N LEU A 264 -14.27 8.81 32.13
CA LEU A 264 -13.29 7.75 32.37
C LEU A 264 -13.91 6.40 32.75
N ARG A 265 -14.96 6.40 33.56
CA ARG A 265 -15.60 5.16 34.02
C ARG A 265 -16.11 4.36 32.83
N ASP A 266 -16.95 4.98 32.00
CA ASP A 266 -17.54 4.32 30.85
C ASP A 266 -16.47 3.93 29.82
N PHE A 267 -15.47 4.79 29.60
CA PHE A 267 -14.34 4.48 28.72
C PHE A 267 -13.61 3.21 29.17
N LEU A 268 -13.19 3.14 30.45
CA LEU A 268 -12.43 2.01 30.99
C LEU A 268 -13.28 0.73 31.07
N GLU A 269 -14.52 0.82 31.56
CA GLU A 269 -15.41 -0.34 31.69
C GLU A 269 -15.80 -0.93 30.32
N THR A 270 -15.92 -0.10 29.28
CA THR A 270 -16.15 -0.60 27.91
C THR A 270 -14.86 -1.08 27.24
N ALA A 271 -13.71 -0.47 27.53
CA ALA A 271 -12.42 -0.94 27.05
C ALA A 271 -12.13 -2.37 27.56
N GLU A 272 -12.40 -2.69 28.83
CA GLU A 272 -12.21 -4.04 29.36
C GLU A 272 -13.07 -5.10 28.64
N LYS A 273 -14.20 -4.71 28.03
CA LYS A 273 -15.08 -5.64 27.30
C LYS A 273 -14.67 -5.86 25.85
N HIS A 274 -13.92 -4.94 25.27
CA HIS A 274 -13.83 -4.83 23.81
C HIS A 274 -12.43 -4.53 23.28
N PHE A 275 -11.60 -3.83 24.04
CA PHE A 275 -10.31 -3.31 23.59
C PHE A 275 -9.17 -4.27 23.94
N LEU A 276 -8.64 -4.92 22.91
CA LEU A 276 -7.51 -5.84 22.95
C LEU A 276 -7.70 -6.86 24.07
N VAL A 277 -8.87 -7.51 24.10
CA VAL A 277 -9.22 -8.55 25.07
C VAL A 277 -8.21 -9.70 24.94
N ASP A 278 -7.78 -10.25 26.07
CA ASP A 278 -6.72 -11.27 26.20
C ASP A 278 -5.29 -10.83 25.80
N PHE A 279 -5.06 -9.55 25.52
CA PHE A 279 -3.71 -8.99 25.38
C PHE A 279 -3.27 -8.27 26.66
N ASN A 280 -1.95 -8.17 26.85
CA ASN A 280 -1.37 -7.33 27.89
C ASN A 280 -1.60 -5.85 27.55
N VAL A 281 -2.30 -5.11 28.41
CA VAL A 281 -2.62 -3.69 28.17
C VAL A 281 -2.27 -2.84 29.37
N ARG A 282 -1.65 -1.69 29.10
CA ARG A 282 -1.31 -0.68 30.13
C ARG A 282 -2.04 0.63 29.83
N TYR A 283 -3.00 0.97 30.67
CA TYR A 283 -3.70 2.25 30.62
C TYR A 283 -2.86 3.33 31.31
N TYR A 284 -2.63 4.44 30.62
CA TYR A 284 -2.00 5.64 31.16
C TYR A 284 -3.03 6.78 31.14
N VAL A 285 -3.61 7.06 32.30
CA VAL A 285 -4.62 8.09 32.50
C VAL A 285 -3.92 9.39 32.91
N PHE A 286 -3.94 10.38 32.02
CA PHE A 286 -3.41 11.72 32.30
C PHE A 286 -4.53 12.61 32.84
N THR A 287 -4.41 13.10 34.06
CA THR A 287 -5.45 13.94 34.69
C THR A 287 -4.89 14.97 35.66
N ASP A 288 -5.59 16.09 35.83
CA ASP A 288 -5.37 17.07 36.90
C ASP A 288 -6.08 16.69 38.22
N ARG A 289 -6.87 15.61 38.20
CA ARG A 289 -7.73 15.15 39.29
C ARG A 289 -7.52 13.65 39.56
N PRO A 290 -6.34 13.25 40.09
CA PRO A 290 -6.02 11.83 40.31
C PRO A 290 -7.00 11.13 41.25
N ASP A 291 -7.54 11.84 42.25
CA ASP A 291 -8.50 11.28 43.21
C ASP A 291 -9.90 11.02 42.59
N ASP A 292 -10.21 11.65 41.44
CA ASP A 292 -11.47 11.46 40.72
C ASP A 292 -11.41 10.26 39.74
N VAL A 293 -10.25 9.61 39.58
CA VAL A 293 -10.10 8.45 38.68
C VAL A 293 -10.87 7.25 39.24
N PRO A 294 -11.81 6.66 38.49
CA PRO A 294 -12.64 5.57 39.00
C PRO A 294 -11.83 4.28 39.19
N SER A 295 -12.13 3.55 40.26
CA SER A 295 -11.68 2.16 40.40
C SER A 295 -12.51 1.27 39.46
N VAL A 296 -11.82 0.53 38.58
CA VAL A 296 -12.39 -0.40 37.61
C VAL A 296 -11.68 -1.75 37.76
N ASN A 297 -12.43 -2.85 37.65
CA ASN A 297 -11.86 -4.19 37.68
C ASN A 297 -11.13 -4.46 36.37
N LEU A 298 -9.82 -4.64 36.43
CA LEU A 298 -8.99 -4.95 35.26
C LEU A 298 -8.77 -6.47 35.16
N SER A 299 -8.83 -6.97 33.94
CA SER A 299 -8.54 -8.36 33.62
C SER A 299 -7.05 -8.68 33.81
N GLN A 300 -6.70 -9.97 33.86
CA GLN A 300 -5.31 -10.40 34.01
C GLN A 300 -4.43 -9.84 32.89
N GLY A 301 -3.21 -9.42 33.23
CA GLY A 301 -2.26 -8.82 32.28
C GLY A 301 -2.53 -7.34 31.98
N ARG A 302 -3.50 -6.72 32.68
CA ARG A 302 -3.90 -5.33 32.46
C ARG A 302 -3.64 -4.47 33.68
N HIS A 303 -3.10 -3.28 33.46
CA HIS A 303 -2.70 -2.36 34.51
C HIS A 303 -3.14 -0.94 34.18
N LEU A 304 -3.47 -0.15 35.22
CA LEU A 304 -3.79 1.27 35.08
C LEU A 304 -2.82 2.10 35.91
N SER A 305 -2.20 3.07 35.26
CA SER A 305 -1.31 4.07 35.83
C SER A 305 -1.94 5.45 35.70
N VAL A 306 -2.05 6.16 36.81
CA VAL A 306 -2.51 7.55 36.83
C VAL A 306 -1.30 8.47 36.81
N ILE A 307 -1.24 9.38 35.83
CA ILE A 307 -0.17 10.37 35.69
C ILE A 307 -0.79 11.76 35.89
N GLN A 308 -0.37 12.45 36.95
CA GLN A 308 -0.86 13.79 37.23
C GLN A 308 -0.27 14.79 36.21
N VAL A 309 -1.14 15.59 35.59
CA VAL A 309 -0.79 16.65 34.65
C VAL A 309 -1.43 17.98 35.07
N PRO A 310 -0.87 19.14 34.71
CA PRO A 310 -1.50 20.42 35.02
C PRO A 310 -2.81 20.59 34.23
N GLY A 311 -3.83 21.14 34.90
CA GLY A 311 -5.02 21.65 34.21
C GLY A 311 -4.72 22.91 33.38
N SER A 312 -5.67 23.33 32.55
CA SER A 312 -5.67 24.65 31.90
C SER A 312 -7.09 25.21 31.83
N ASN A 313 -7.19 26.55 31.82
CA ASN A 313 -8.46 27.27 31.67
C ASN A 313 -8.94 27.36 30.21
N ARG A 314 -8.12 26.89 29.27
CA ARG A 314 -8.39 26.91 27.84
C ARG A 314 -8.24 25.51 27.24
N TRP A 315 -9.33 24.95 26.71
CA TRP A 315 -9.32 23.58 26.19
C TRP A 315 -8.33 23.35 25.04
N GLN A 316 -8.05 24.37 24.22
CA GLN A 316 -7.07 24.26 23.13
C GLN A 316 -5.64 24.05 23.64
N GLU A 317 -5.28 24.63 24.79
CA GLU A 317 -3.97 24.40 25.40
C GLU A 317 -3.84 22.98 25.95
N ILE A 318 -4.93 22.44 26.52
CA ILE A 318 -4.98 21.03 26.94
C ILE A 318 -4.75 20.14 25.73
N SER A 319 -5.43 20.43 24.61
CA SER A 319 -5.33 19.67 23.37
C SER A 319 -3.94 19.73 22.73
N ALA A 320 -3.37 20.94 22.63
CA ALA A 320 -2.03 21.16 22.06
C ALA A 320 -0.92 20.51 22.89
N ARG A 321 -1.06 20.46 24.23
CA ARG A 321 -0.07 19.82 25.12
C ARG A 321 -0.10 18.30 25.09
N ARG A 322 -1.13 17.67 24.49
CA ARG A 322 -1.22 16.20 24.42
C ARG A 322 0.00 15.59 23.74
N MET A 323 0.45 16.20 22.64
CA MET A 323 1.64 15.74 21.91
C MET A 323 2.90 15.76 22.79
N GLU A 324 3.12 16.85 23.54
CA GLU A 324 4.23 16.94 24.50
C GLU A 324 4.14 15.91 25.62
N ILE A 325 2.96 15.74 26.22
CA ILE A 325 2.76 14.85 27.36
C ILE A 325 2.94 13.39 26.92
N ILE A 326 2.38 12.99 25.77
CA ILE A 326 2.56 11.65 25.20
C ILE A 326 4.04 11.41 24.89
N GLN A 327 4.69 12.33 24.18
CA GLN A 327 6.12 12.23 23.86
C GLN A 327 6.96 11.99 25.13
N THR A 328 6.73 12.81 26.16
CA THR A 328 7.45 12.75 27.43
C THR A 328 7.17 11.45 28.19
N ALA A 329 5.92 10.97 28.18
CA ALA A 329 5.55 9.72 28.81
C ALA A 329 6.18 8.50 28.12
N ILE A 330 6.24 8.51 26.77
CA ILE A 330 6.95 7.49 26.00
C ILE A 330 8.42 7.45 26.39
N GLU A 331 9.08 8.60 26.39
CA GLU A 331 10.51 8.71 26.70
C GLU A 331 10.84 8.26 28.12
N ARG A 332 10.02 8.63 29.11
CA ARG A 332 10.33 8.41 30.53
C ARG A 332 9.90 7.05 31.05
N GLN A 333 8.80 6.50 30.53
CA GLN A 333 8.15 5.33 31.12
C GLN A 333 7.68 4.31 30.08
N ILE A 334 6.81 4.70 29.15
CA ILE A 334 6.05 3.73 28.33
C ILE A 334 6.98 2.89 27.42
N SER A 335 8.09 3.47 26.95
CA SER A 335 9.10 2.76 26.14
C SER A 335 9.73 1.53 26.81
N ARG A 336 9.61 1.41 28.13
CA ARG A 336 10.14 0.26 28.90
C ARG A 336 9.06 -0.76 29.25
N GLU A 337 7.80 -0.46 28.99
CA GLU A 337 6.65 -1.18 29.51
C GLU A 337 5.71 -1.73 28.43
N ALA A 338 5.85 -1.27 27.18
CA ALA A 338 5.00 -1.66 26.06
C ALA A 338 5.79 -1.73 24.74
N ASP A 339 5.16 -2.31 23.71
CA ASP A 339 5.66 -2.42 22.34
C ASP A 339 4.89 -1.48 21.40
N TYR A 340 3.57 -1.42 21.59
CA TYR A 340 2.64 -0.59 20.84
C TYR A 340 1.96 0.44 21.73
N ILE A 341 1.42 1.49 21.13
CA ILE A 341 0.63 2.51 21.82
C ILE A 341 -0.56 2.95 20.99
N PHE A 342 -1.72 3.10 21.63
CA PHE A 342 -2.86 3.85 21.10
C PHE A 342 -3.09 5.10 21.95
N CYS A 343 -3.34 6.23 21.30
CA CYS A 343 -3.72 7.49 21.93
C CYS A 343 -5.18 7.76 21.62
N LEU A 344 -6.02 7.78 22.65
CA LEU A 344 -7.47 7.78 22.52
C LEU A 344 -8.11 8.95 23.29
N ASP A 345 -9.14 9.53 22.69
CA ASP A 345 -9.99 10.52 23.33
C ASP A 345 -10.91 9.87 24.38
N VAL A 346 -10.95 10.46 25.59
CA VAL A 346 -11.66 9.88 26.75
C VAL A 346 -13.18 9.98 26.61
N ASP A 347 -13.68 10.95 25.86
CA ASP A 347 -15.10 11.24 25.66
C ASP A 347 -15.70 10.34 24.57
N SER A 348 -15.33 9.07 24.63
CA SER A 348 -15.70 8.00 23.71
C SER A 348 -15.92 6.68 24.45
N LYS A 349 -16.63 5.73 23.83
CA LYS A 349 -16.93 4.41 24.38
C LYS A 349 -16.67 3.31 23.35
N PHE A 350 -16.27 2.14 23.84
CA PHE A 350 -16.20 0.94 23.01
C PHE A 350 -17.54 0.20 23.00
N HIS A 351 -17.95 -0.29 21.83
CA HIS A 351 -19.23 -0.98 21.63
C HIS A 351 -19.08 -2.37 21.01
N ALA A 352 -17.94 -2.64 20.39
CA ALA A 352 -17.65 -3.91 19.74
C ALA A 352 -16.13 -4.18 19.74
N ARG A 353 -15.76 -5.40 19.37
CA ARG A 353 -14.38 -5.88 19.37
C ARG A 353 -13.43 -4.90 18.67
N TRP A 354 -12.37 -4.51 19.35
CA TRP A 354 -11.20 -3.81 18.82
C TRP A 354 -9.98 -4.64 19.20
N GLY A 355 -9.31 -5.28 18.24
CA GLY A 355 -8.24 -6.23 18.53
C GLY A 355 -6.97 -6.02 17.72
N ALA A 356 -6.20 -7.09 17.54
CA ALA A 356 -4.86 -7.00 16.96
C ALA A 356 -4.85 -6.65 15.46
N GLU A 357 -5.98 -6.74 14.77
CA GLU A 357 -6.16 -6.21 13.41
C GLU A 357 -5.84 -4.72 13.31
N SER A 358 -5.98 -3.98 14.41
CA SER A 358 -5.72 -2.55 14.46
C SER A 358 -4.22 -2.22 14.57
N LEU A 359 -3.37 -3.18 14.94
CA LEU A 359 -1.95 -2.94 15.18
C LEU A 359 -1.15 -2.77 13.89
N GLY A 360 -0.25 -1.80 13.85
CA GLY A 360 0.62 -1.52 12.71
C GLY A 360 1.81 -0.67 13.14
N ARG A 361 2.75 -0.41 12.23
CA ARG A 361 3.92 0.44 12.51
C ARG A 361 3.49 1.86 12.86
N LEU A 362 2.68 2.46 12.00
CA LEU A 362 1.98 3.73 12.21
C LEU A 362 0.51 3.56 11.81
N VAL A 363 -0.40 3.93 12.71
CA VAL A 363 -1.84 3.70 12.61
C VAL A 363 -2.59 5.02 12.74
N ALA A 364 -3.50 5.27 11.80
CA ALA A 364 -4.39 6.43 11.81
C ALA A 364 -5.84 6.00 11.53
N VAL A 365 -6.82 6.81 11.92
CA VAL A 365 -8.25 6.53 11.67
C VAL A 365 -8.83 7.56 10.72
N ILE A 366 -9.60 7.11 9.74
CA ILE A 366 -10.28 8.00 8.80
C ILE A 366 -11.48 8.63 9.52
N HIS A 367 -11.56 9.96 9.49
CA HIS A 367 -12.56 10.71 10.24
C HIS A 367 -14.00 10.45 9.72
N PRO A 368 -14.98 10.20 10.60
CA PRO A 368 -16.33 9.74 10.24
C PRO A 368 -17.15 10.79 9.50
N TRP A 369 -16.81 12.08 9.63
CA TRP A 369 -17.47 13.14 8.87
C TRP A 369 -16.89 13.37 7.47
N PHE A 370 -15.70 12.80 7.16
CA PHE A 370 -14.97 13.11 5.93
C PHE A 370 -14.63 11.88 5.07
N TYR A 371 -14.84 10.64 5.53
CA TYR A 371 -14.47 9.43 4.76
C TYR A 371 -15.19 9.26 3.41
N GLN A 372 -16.29 9.99 3.17
CA GLN A 372 -16.99 10.04 1.88
C GLN A 372 -16.79 11.38 1.15
N ALA A 373 -16.09 12.33 1.77
CA ALA A 373 -15.88 13.65 1.24
C ALA A 373 -14.68 13.68 0.30
N THR A 374 -14.72 14.55 -0.70
CA THR A 374 -13.57 14.86 -1.55
C THR A 374 -12.61 15.80 -0.81
N ARG A 375 -11.32 15.78 -1.19
CA ARG A 375 -10.24 16.47 -0.43
C ARG A 375 -10.39 17.98 -0.29
N ASP A 376 -11.15 18.60 -1.19
CA ASP A 376 -11.49 20.02 -1.16
C ASP A 376 -12.42 20.39 0.01
N HIS A 377 -13.17 19.40 0.55
CA HIS A 377 -14.03 19.58 1.72
C HIS A 377 -13.32 19.27 3.04
N PHE A 378 -12.10 18.72 2.99
CA PHE A 378 -11.31 18.46 4.18
C PHE A 378 -10.95 19.77 4.87
N THR A 379 -11.18 19.81 6.17
CA THR A 379 -10.93 20.99 6.99
C THR A 379 -9.49 21.09 7.45
N TYR A 380 -8.53 20.80 6.57
CA TYR A 380 -7.11 21.03 6.86
C TYR A 380 -6.84 22.50 7.15
N GLU A 381 -5.70 22.79 7.76
CA GLU A 381 -5.22 24.15 7.87
C GLU A 381 -4.87 24.68 6.47
N ARG A 382 -5.51 25.79 6.07
CA ARG A 382 -5.37 26.36 4.72
C ARG A 382 -4.55 27.66 4.68
N ARG A 383 -4.14 28.19 5.84
CA ARG A 383 -3.27 29.36 5.91
C ARG A 383 -1.81 28.94 5.72
N PRO A 384 -1.11 29.39 4.66
CA PRO A 384 0.29 29.01 4.41
C PRO A 384 1.27 29.42 5.51
N ALA A 385 0.87 30.34 6.39
CA ALA A 385 1.67 30.78 7.52
C ALA A 385 1.75 29.74 8.65
N SER A 386 0.83 28.77 8.72
CA SER A 386 0.89 27.67 9.68
C SER A 386 1.76 26.52 9.17
N THR A 387 2.52 25.92 10.07
CA THR A 387 3.26 24.68 9.80
C THR A 387 2.35 23.49 9.51
N ALA A 388 1.05 23.55 9.85
CA ALA A 388 0.05 22.53 9.52
C ALA A 388 -0.56 22.68 8.12
N TYR A 389 -0.16 23.70 7.33
CA TYR A 389 -0.77 24.03 6.04
C TYR A 389 -0.85 22.85 5.05
N ILE A 390 -2.00 22.60 4.44
CA ILE A 390 -2.12 21.66 3.32
C ILE A 390 -2.82 22.36 2.15
N PRO A 391 -2.22 22.41 0.94
CA PRO A 391 -2.85 22.94 -0.27
C PRO A 391 -4.17 22.25 -0.64
N MET A 392 -5.03 22.92 -1.40
CA MET A 392 -6.36 22.40 -1.78
C MET A 392 -6.30 21.13 -2.65
N ASP A 393 -5.23 20.98 -3.44
CA ASP A 393 -4.99 19.86 -4.34
C ASP A 393 -4.23 18.69 -3.69
N GLU A 394 -3.73 18.86 -2.46
CA GLU A 394 -3.07 17.81 -1.68
C GLU A 394 -4.02 17.16 -0.63
N GLY A 395 -3.70 15.94 -0.22
CA GLY A 395 -4.44 15.18 0.80
C GLY A 395 -4.98 13.83 0.31
N ASP A 396 -4.70 12.76 1.07
CA ASP A 396 -5.23 11.42 0.81
C ASP A 396 -6.55 11.20 1.57
N TYR A 397 -6.53 11.40 2.89
CA TYR A 397 -7.66 11.24 3.81
C TYR A 397 -7.60 12.31 4.89
N TYR A 398 -8.76 12.67 5.46
CA TYR A 398 -8.80 13.43 6.70
C TYR A 398 -8.80 12.47 7.89
N TYR A 399 -7.71 12.48 8.65
CA TYR A 399 -7.48 11.61 9.79
C TYR A 399 -8.03 12.24 11.08
N ALA A 400 -8.64 11.44 11.94
CA ALA A 400 -9.20 11.89 13.21
C ALA A 400 -8.12 12.01 14.30
N GLY A 401 -8.02 13.17 14.95
CA GLY A 401 -7.11 13.41 16.07
C GLY A 401 -7.46 12.61 17.33
N ALA A 402 -8.70 12.12 17.40
CA ALA A 402 -9.22 11.33 18.52
C ALA A 402 -8.59 9.93 18.66
N VAL A 403 -8.01 9.39 17.58
CA VAL A 403 -7.37 8.08 17.58
C VAL A 403 -6.15 8.07 16.65
N PHE A 404 -4.98 7.78 17.22
CA PHE A 404 -3.79 7.39 16.47
C PHE A 404 -2.95 6.41 17.29
N GLY A 405 -2.04 5.70 16.64
CA GLY A 405 -1.22 4.73 17.34
C GLY A 405 -0.14 4.10 16.48
N GLY A 406 0.45 3.02 16.99
CA GLY A 406 1.47 2.26 16.29
C GLY A 406 2.57 1.78 17.22
N LEU A 407 3.75 1.53 16.66
CA LEU A 407 4.97 1.27 17.43
C LEU A 407 5.36 2.51 18.22
N LEU A 408 5.93 2.32 19.40
CA LEU A 408 6.31 3.43 20.29
C LEU A 408 7.29 4.41 19.64
N GLU A 409 8.24 3.92 18.84
CA GLU A 409 9.22 4.77 18.14
C GLU A 409 8.56 5.69 17.09
N GLU A 410 7.54 5.18 16.40
CA GLU A 410 6.79 5.89 15.37
C GLU A 410 5.90 6.96 16.00
N VAL A 411 5.19 6.58 17.06
CA VAL A 411 4.31 7.52 17.79
C VAL A 411 5.13 8.56 18.56
N TYR A 412 6.29 8.20 19.10
CA TYR A 412 7.24 9.17 19.67
C TYR A 412 7.69 10.19 18.62
N THR A 413 8.04 9.74 17.42
CA THR A 413 8.47 10.61 16.33
C THR A 413 7.33 11.53 15.87
N LEU A 414 6.12 10.98 15.66
CA LEU A 414 4.93 11.75 15.32
C LEU A 414 4.66 12.84 16.36
N THR A 415 4.55 12.46 17.63
CA THR A 415 4.22 13.40 18.71
C THR A 415 5.29 14.48 18.87
N LYS A 416 6.58 14.13 18.75
CA LYS A 416 7.69 15.09 18.75
C LYS A 416 7.61 16.08 17.59
N VAL A 417 7.30 15.63 16.38
CA VAL A 417 7.18 16.52 15.21
C VAL A 417 5.96 17.43 15.35
N CYS A 418 4.79 16.88 15.69
CA CYS A 418 3.58 17.69 15.89
C CYS A 418 3.75 18.71 17.02
N ARG A 419 4.41 18.34 18.13
CA ARG A 419 4.76 19.27 19.21
C ARG A 419 5.61 20.43 18.69
N ASN A 420 6.71 20.15 17.99
CA ASN A 420 7.60 21.19 17.49
C ASN A 420 6.88 22.16 16.54
N GLN A 421 5.97 21.63 15.71
CA GLN A 421 5.14 22.43 14.80
C GLN A 421 4.13 23.31 15.55
N LEU A 422 3.45 22.76 16.56
CA LEU A 422 2.56 23.52 17.44
C LEU A 422 3.31 24.67 18.15
N GLU A 423 4.52 24.40 18.65
CA GLU A 423 5.37 25.42 19.30
C GLU A 423 5.86 26.50 18.33
N GLU A 424 6.14 26.15 17.07
CA GLU A 424 6.48 27.11 16.01
C GLU A 424 5.28 27.98 15.63
N ASP A 425 4.11 27.39 15.43
CA ASP A 425 2.87 28.13 15.16
C ASP A 425 2.56 29.11 16.31
N ALA A 426 2.67 28.64 17.56
CA ALA A 426 2.48 29.47 18.73
C ALA A 426 3.48 30.65 18.79
N ARG A 427 4.77 30.41 18.47
CA ARG A 427 5.78 31.50 18.37
C ARG A 427 5.43 32.53 17.31
N ASN A 428 4.77 32.08 16.23
CA ASN A 428 4.29 32.94 15.15
C ASN A 428 2.88 33.50 15.41
N SER A 429 2.34 33.34 16.62
CA SER A 429 0.98 33.78 17.00
C SER A 429 -0.13 33.20 16.11
N ILE A 430 0.07 31.95 15.66
CA ILE A 430 -0.86 31.18 14.87
C ILE A 430 -1.32 29.98 15.69
N GLU A 431 -2.61 29.65 15.58
CA GLU A 431 -3.16 28.38 16.04
C GLU A 431 -3.87 27.74 14.87
N ALA A 432 -3.49 26.50 14.55
CA ALA A 432 -4.10 25.75 13.45
C ALA A 432 -5.60 25.51 13.68
N ALA A 433 -6.37 25.43 12.59
CA ALA A 433 -7.83 25.40 12.60
C ALA A 433 -8.42 24.34 13.54
N TRP A 434 -7.80 23.17 13.61
CA TRP A 434 -8.18 22.05 14.49
C TRP A 434 -7.01 21.61 15.38
N GLN A 435 -6.25 22.58 15.91
CA GLN A 435 -5.15 22.34 16.86
C GLN A 435 -4.24 21.17 16.41
N GLU A 436 -3.99 20.18 17.27
CA GLU A 436 -3.14 19.02 16.97
C GLU A 436 -3.66 18.11 15.85
N GLU A 437 -4.97 18.06 15.58
CA GLU A 437 -5.51 17.27 14.47
C GLU A 437 -5.03 17.83 13.12
N SER A 438 -4.87 19.15 13.00
CA SER A 438 -4.30 19.77 11.80
C SER A 438 -2.84 19.36 11.59
N HIS A 439 -2.03 19.36 12.64
CA HIS A 439 -0.63 18.92 12.57
C HIS A 439 -0.49 17.41 12.35
N LEU A 440 -1.39 16.60 12.92
CA LEU A 440 -1.48 15.16 12.66
C LEU A 440 -1.72 14.89 11.18
N ASN A 441 -2.70 15.56 10.58
CA ASN A 441 -3.00 15.43 9.15
C ASN A 441 -1.82 15.85 8.28
N ARG A 442 -1.14 16.94 8.62
CA ARG A 442 0.10 17.36 7.95
C ARG A 442 1.19 16.30 8.07
N TYR A 443 1.40 15.73 9.25
CA TYR A 443 2.40 14.70 9.47
C TYR A 443 2.13 13.45 8.62
N LEU A 444 0.89 12.95 8.63
CA LEU A 444 0.48 11.72 7.94
C LEU A 444 0.44 11.86 6.42
N LEU A 445 0.30 13.08 5.89
CA LEU A 445 0.42 13.35 4.45
C LEU A 445 1.82 13.01 3.92
N TYR A 446 2.87 13.31 4.70
CA TYR A 446 4.27 13.05 4.30
C TYR A 446 4.87 11.79 4.93
N ASN A 447 4.25 11.27 6.00
CA ASN A 447 4.65 10.04 6.69
C ASN A 447 3.46 9.08 6.64
N LYS A 448 3.32 8.39 5.50
CA LYS A 448 2.14 7.58 5.21
C LYS A 448 1.94 6.49 6.28
N PRO A 449 0.73 6.39 6.88
CA PRO A 449 0.47 5.35 7.86
C PRO A 449 0.54 3.97 7.21
N SER A 450 1.14 3.01 7.91
CA SER A 450 1.23 1.62 7.47
C SER A 450 -0.11 0.88 7.54
N LYS A 451 -1.09 1.44 8.26
CA LYS A 451 -2.42 0.88 8.45
C LYS A 451 -3.40 2.01 8.74
N LEU A 452 -4.56 1.99 8.09
CA LEU A 452 -5.67 2.88 8.40
C LEU A 452 -6.78 2.08 9.03
N LEU A 453 -7.43 2.66 10.03
CA LEU A 453 -8.70 2.13 10.53
C LEU A 453 -9.84 2.90 9.86
N SER A 454 -10.86 2.17 9.44
CA SER A 454 -12.09 2.77 8.93
C SER A 454 -12.81 3.58 10.02
N PRO A 455 -13.84 4.37 9.66
CA PRO A 455 -14.70 5.05 10.62
C PRO A 455 -15.39 4.13 11.64
N GLU A 456 -15.38 2.81 11.44
CA GLU A 456 -15.86 1.84 12.44
C GLU A 456 -15.08 1.96 13.77
N TYR A 457 -13.83 2.41 13.73
CA TYR A 457 -12.93 2.57 14.88
C TYR A 457 -12.93 3.99 15.47
N GLN A 458 -13.64 4.93 14.86
CA GLN A 458 -13.95 6.22 15.47
C GLN A 458 -15.20 6.78 14.78
N TRP A 459 -16.34 6.64 15.45
CA TRP A 459 -17.60 7.21 15.00
C TRP A 459 -18.03 8.39 15.90
N ASP A 460 -19.06 9.12 15.48
CA ASP A 460 -19.70 10.16 16.28
C ASP A 460 -21.15 9.76 16.52
N ASP A 461 -21.59 9.65 17.77
CA ASP A 461 -22.97 9.24 18.11
C ASP A 461 -24.03 10.22 17.56
N LYS A 462 -23.64 11.44 17.17
CA LYS A 462 -24.53 12.39 16.48
C LYS A 462 -24.75 12.02 15.01
N LYS A 463 -23.88 11.20 14.42
CA LYS A 463 -23.94 10.82 13.00
C LYS A 463 -24.70 9.51 12.84
N THR A 464 -25.71 9.53 11.98
CA THR A 464 -26.44 8.32 11.58
C THR A 464 -25.50 7.33 10.91
N LYS A 465 -25.47 6.08 11.42
CA LYS A 465 -24.73 4.97 10.83
C LYS A 465 -25.11 4.76 9.37
N THR A 466 -24.13 4.70 8.50
CA THR A 466 -24.31 4.45 7.07
C THR A 466 -24.28 2.95 6.76
N LYS A 467 -24.54 2.55 5.51
CA LYS A 467 -24.66 1.11 5.14
C LYS A 467 -23.32 0.40 5.15
N GLU A 468 -22.26 1.10 4.76
CA GLU A 468 -20.90 0.59 4.64
C GLU A 468 -20.19 0.45 6.00
N VAL A 469 -20.61 1.19 7.02
CA VAL A 469 -20.16 0.98 8.41
C VAL A 469 -20.94 -0.21 8.94
N LYS A 470 -20.37 -1.41 8.98
CA LYS A 470 -21.09 -2.62 9.41
C LYS A 470 -21.21 -2.70 10.93
N VAL A 471 -20.20 -2.21 11.63
CA VAL A 471 -20.11 -2.20 13.10
C VAL A 471 -19.52 -0.88 13.58
N ILE A 472 -20.02 -0.36 14.69
CA ILE A 472 -19.37 0.76 15.40
C ILE A 472 -18.61 0.12 16.55
N ARG A 473 -17.28 0.20 16.53
CA ARG A 473 -16.39 -0.38 17.56
C ARG A 473 -16.09 0.63 18.64
N PHE A 474 -15.95 1.90 18.26
CA PHE A 474 -15.65 3.00 19.16
C PHE A 474 -16.30 4.29 18.67
N SER A 475 -16.96 5.03 19.55
CA SER A 475 -17.61 6.29 19.17
C SER A 475 -17.53 7.35 20.25
N SER A 476 -17.45 8.60 19.81
CA SER A 476 -17.49 9.78 20.67
C SER A 476 -18.92 10.02 21.17
N VAL A 477 -19.05 10.23 22.48
CA VAL A 477 -20.36 10.36 23.13
C VAL A 477 -20.95 11.75 22.93
N VAL A 478 -22.28 11.82 22.88
CA VAL A 478 -23.03 13.08 22.84
C VAL A 478 -22.77 13.86 24.13
N LYS A 479 -22.36 15.11 23.99
CA LYS A 479 -21.98 15.99 25.10
C LYS A 479 -22.24 17.46 24.78
N ASN A 480 -22.48 18.26 25.83
CA ASN A 480 -22.60 19.70 25.73
C ASN A 480 -21.22 20.35 25.95
N TYR A 481 -20.61 20.85 24.87
CA TYR A 481 -19.28 21.47 24.94
C TYR A 481 -19.21 22.66 25.89
N ALA A 482 -20.28 23.46 26.01
CA ALA A 482 -20.30 24.63 26.88
C ALA A 482 -20.29 24.27 28.37
N GLU A 483 -20.78 23.09 28.73
CA GLU A 483 -20.80 22.62 30.12
C GLU A 483 -19.46 21.98 30.53
N ILE A 484 -18.72 21.42 29.57
CA ILE A 484 -17.55 20.58 29.82
C ILE A 484 -16.24 21.32 29.58
N ARG A 485 -16.15 22.14 28.52
CA ARG A 485 -14.92 22.84 28.16
C ARG A 485 -14.76 24.12 28.99
N PRO A 486 -13.61 24.33 29.64
CA PRO A 486 -13.28 25.63 30.20
C PRO A 486 -13.00 26.59 29.03
N ASN A 487 -13.70 27.72 29.02
CA ASN A 487 -13.55 28.81 28.05
C ASN A 487 -13.41 30.13 28.82
N VAL A 488 -12.32 30.28 29.57
CA VAL A 488 -11.97 31.55 30.24
C VAL A 488 -10.75 32.16 29.59
#